data_AF-A0A8T3MNI1-F1
#
_entry.id   AF-A0A8T3MNI1-F1
#
_cell.length_a   1.000
_cell.length_b   1.000
_cell.length_c   1.000
_cell.angle_alpha   90.00
_cell.angle_beta   90.00
_cell.angle_gamma   90.00
#
_symmetry.space_group_name_H-M   'P 1'
#
loop_
_entity.id
_entity.type
_entity.pdbx_description
1 polymer ?
#
loop_
_entity_poly.entity_id
_entity_poly.type
_entity_poly.pdbx_seq_one_letter_code
_entity_poly.pdbx_strand_id
1 'polypeptide(L)' 'MTTKTVTWKIDPAHTSATIAARHMMLTTVRASLAGVNGELEF' A
#
# COMPACT_ATOMS: atom_id res chain seq x y z
N MET A 1 27.01 -5.32 16.88
CA MET A 1 26.09 -5.87 15.87
C MET A 1 25.84 -4.74 14.88
N THR A 2 26.35 -4.85 13.65
CA THR A 2 26.23 -3.77 12.65
C THR A 2 24.98 -4.05 11.82
N THR A 3 23.90 -3.31 12.07
CA THR A 3 22.64 -3.46 11.34
C THR A 3 22.82 -2.89 9.94
N LYS A 4 22.73 -3.75 8.92
CA LYS A 4 22.79 -3.33 7.52
C LYS A 4 21.38 -2.92 7.10
N THR A 5 21.18 -1.62 6.91
CA THR A 5 19.96 -1.07 6.34
C THR A 5 19.79 -1.56 4.91
N VAL A 6 18.67 -2.21 4.63
CA VAL A 6 18.30 -2.64 3.27
C VAL A 6 17.07 -1.86 2.85
N THR A 7 17.17 -1.15 1.73
CA THR A 7 16.08 -0.36 1.16
C THR A 7 15.43 -1.12 0.00
N TRP A 8 14.12 -1.29 0.05
CA TRP A 8 13.31 -1.92 -1.00
C TRP A 8 12.40 -0.91 -1.67
N LYS A 9 12.35 -0.89 -3.00
CA LYS A 9 11.47 0.02 -3.75
C LYS A 9 10.16 -0.64 -4.14
N ILE A 10 9.06 0.10 -4.06
CA ILE A 10 7.74 -0.36 -4.51
C ILE A 10 7.66 -0.19 -6.03
N ASP A 11 7.31 -1.26 -6.75
CA ASP A 11 6.98 -1.22 -8.18
C ASP A 11 5.48 -0.92 -8.38
N PRO A 12 5.12 0.23 -8.96
CA PRO A 12 3.73 0.63 -9.17
C PRO A 12 2.94 -0.27 -10.13
N ALA A 13 3.61 -1.01 -11.03
CA ALA A 13 2.93 -1.90 -11.98
C ALA A 13 2.40 -3.18 -11.31
N HIS A 14 3.00 -3.57 -10.19
CA HIS A 14 2.70 -4.82 -9.49
C HIS A 14 2.23 -4.62 -8.05
N THR A 15 2.01 -3.37 -7.65
CA THR A 15 1.53 -3.02 -6.32
C THR A 15 0.21 -2.30 -6.42
N SER A 16 -0.76 -2.68 -5.58
CA SER A 16 -2.04 -1.98 -5.47
C SER A 16 -2.35 -1.66 -4.02
N ALA A 17 -2.92 -0.48 -3.78
CA ALA A 17 -3.48 -0.10 -2.48
C ALA A 17 -4.98 0.14 -2.65
N THR A 18 -5.78 -0.60 -1.88
CA THR A 18 -7.25 -0.55 -1.95
C THR A 18 -7.80 -0.25 -0.57
N ILE A 19 -8.81 0.62 -0.51
CA ILE A 19 -9.54 0.98 0.71
C ILE A 19 -10.96 0.44 0.60
N ALA A 20 -11.46 -0.14 1.70
CA ALA A 20 -12.85 -0.57 1.81
C ALA A 20 -13.42 -0.08 3.14
N ALA A 21 -14.52 0.68 3.07
CA ALA A 21 -15.24 1.19 4.23
C ALA A 21 -16.70 0.77 4.17
N ARG A 22 -17.21 0.21 5.26
CA ARG A 22 -18.61 -0.20 5.36
C ARG A 22 -19.47 1.03 5.65
N HIS A 23 -20.50 1.25 4.82
CA HIS A 23 -21.42 2.38 4.95
C HIS A 23 -22.79 1.88 5.41
N MET A 24 -23.18 2.29 6.62
CA MET A 24 -24.47 2.02 7.26
C MET A 24 -24.88 0.54 7.30
N MET A 25 -23.91 -0.39 7.26
CA MET A 25 -24.13 -1.84 7.21
C MET A 25 -24.82 -2.38 5.95
N LEU A 26 -25.08 -1.54 4.94
CA LEU A 26 -25.81 -1.90 3.73
C LEU A 26 -24.87 -2.06 2.54
N THR A 27 -23.87 -1.18 2.45
CA THR A 27 -22.94 -1.16 1.32
C THR A 27 -21.50 -1.06 1.81
N THR A 28 -20.56 -1.41 0.94
CA THR A 28 -19.14 -1.19 1.16
C THR A 28 -18.62 -0.28 0.06
N VAL A 29 -18.20 0.91 0.45
CA VAL A 29 -17.51 1.86 -0.44
C VAL A 29 -16.09 1.34 -0.64
N ARG A 30 -15.72 1.13 -1.90
CA ARG A 30 -14.37 0.68 -2.29
C ARG A 30 -13.70 1.76 -3.12
N ALA A 31 -12.43 2.01 -2.85
CA ALA A 31 -11.59 2.92 -3.61
C ALA A 31 -10.23 2.26 -3.87
N SER A 32 -9.62 2.56 -5.00
CA SER A 32 -8.26 2.14 -5.36
C SER A 32 -7.38 3.36 -5.54
N LEU A 33 -6.17 3.32 -5.00
CA LEU A 33 -5.15 4.34 -5.23
C LEU A 33 -4.25 3.88 -6.38
N ALA A 34 -4.20 4.68 -7.45
CA ALA A 34 -3.35 4.42 -8.60
C ALA A 34 -1.95 5.02 -8.39
N GLY A 35 -0.91 4.36 -8.93
CA GLY A 35 0.45 4.90 -8.96
C GLY A 35 1.14 4.97 -7.59
N VAL A 36 0.92 3.98 -6.73
CA VAL A 36 1.57 3.90 -5.42
C VAL A 36 3.09 3.79 -5.61
N ASN A 37 3.83 4.75 -5.06
CA ASN A 37 5.29 4.80 -5.08
C ASN A 37 5.81 4.91 -3.64
N GLY A 38 6.96 4.31 -3.36
CA GLY A 38 7.58 4.38 -2.04
C GLY A 38 8.78 3.47 -1.86
N GLU A 39 9.42 3.57 -0.71
CA GLU A 39 10.57 2.77 -0.31
C GLU A 39 10.36 2.24 1.12
N LEU A 40 10.85 1.03 1.40
CA LEU A 40 10.80 0.36 2.70
C LEU A 40 12.22 0.19 3.24
N GLU A 41 12.46 0.66 4.46
CA GLU A 41 13.74 0.58 5.16
C GLU A 41 13.60 -0.28 6.42
N PHE A 42 14.61 -1.10 6.72
CA PHE A 42 14.68 -2.02 7.87
C PHE A 42 15.83 -1.68 8.81
#